data_AF-A0A3M0GC70-F1
#
_entry.id   AF-A0A3M0GC70-F1
#
_cell.length_a   1.000
_cell.length_b   1.000
_cell.length_c   1.000
_cell.angle_alpha   90.00
_cell.angle_beta   90.00
_cell.angle_gamma   90.00
#
_symmetry.space_group_name_H-M   'P 1'
#
loop_
_entity.id
_entity.type
_entity.pdbx_description
1 polymer ?
#
loop_
_entity_poly.entity_id
_entity_poly.type
_entity_poly.pdbx_seq_one_letter_code
_entity_poly.pdbx_strand_id
1 'polypeptide(L)'
;MTIPDQTITPIPIPPGDMQHNAPPRRRVRRLRIVALVVALLLIAPGISYTQALTAPGYASWSERSVGWVRDNGGAGMVDAIENWWYTRHAPSNATPLTATLPGPPRVQQGNPTVAPRVPAPPSIAPLAGAAPLEGEGLWSVDVMGRAGVPVLYSTFLRPDPSHASVVAGAVWVPAGATAAHLVAGTSQPHGWGGAARIPAADMGSIVATFNSGWKFGDMDGGFYLGGRQSPALRDGLASVVIDARGHVTIGQWGRDISMTRDVVAVRQNLHLIVEGGTPVHGLDVNGGGVWGSPRNQLQYTWRSGLGTDAAGNLVYVAGNNLTLQSLATAMSDAGVRQGMELDIHSRMVNLAVWTHPSGGHATASNLLPNMSASPTRYVAADQRDFFYLTLK
;
A
#
# COMPACT_ATOMS: atom_id res chain seq x y z
N MET A 1 -70.13 -52.73 -74.06
CA MET A 1 -70.83 -51.46 -74.34
C MET A 1 -69.92 -50.33 -73.85
N THR A 2 -69.20 -49.72 -74.80
CA THR A 2 -68.97 -48.26 -74.99
C THR A 2 -68.60 -47.29 -73.85
N ILE A 3 -67.39 -46.70 -74.01
CA ILE A 3 -66.84 -45.34 -73.75
C ILE A 3 -66.68 -44.80 -72.29
N PRO A 4 -65.90 -43.71 -72.05
CA PRO A 4 -64.60 -43.66 -71.35
C PRO A 4 -64.67 -42.86 -70.02
N ASP A 5 -63.55 -42.57 -69.35
CA ASP A 5 -63.11 -41.21 -68.93
C ASP A 5 -61.89 -41.29 -67.98
N GLN A 6 -61.13 -40.20 -67.93
CA GLN A 6 -59.85 -39.99 -67.27
C GLN A 6 -59.93 -39.62 -65.77
N THR A 7 -58.73 -39.47 -65.20
CA THR A 7 -58.29 -38.54 -64.14
C THR A 7 -58.14 -39.00 -62.67
N ILE A 8 -56.86 -39.02 -62.28
CA ILE A 8 -56.19 -38.44 -61.08
C ILE A 8 -56.33 -39.15 -59.72
N THR A 9 -55.17 -39.60 -59.25
CA THR A 9 -54.79 -40.10 -57.90
C THR A 9 -54.83 -39.05 -56.78
N PRO A 10 -55.12 -39.48 -55.54
CA PRO A 10 -54.51 -38.95 -54.33
C PRO A 10 -53.44 -39.90 -53.73
N ILE A 11 -52.48 -39.28 -53.06
CA ILE A 11 -51.22 -39.79 -52.51
C ILE A 11 -51.43 -40.53 -51.17
N PRO A 12 -50.80 -41.69 -50.92
CA PRO A 12 -50.57 -42.19 -49.56
C PRO A 12 -49.32 -41.50 -48.98
N ILE A 13 -49.51 -40.71 -47.92
CA ILE A 13 -48.41 -40.22 -47.08
C ILE A 13 -47.89 -41.42 -46.28
N PRO A 14 -46.62 -41.85 -46.44
CA PRO A 14 -46.05 -42.89 -45.59
C PRO A 14 -45.86 -42.34 -44.16
N PRO A 15 -46.00 -43.17 -43.11
CA PRO A 15 -45.82 -42.72 -41.73
C PRO A 15 -44.43 -42.12 -41.56
N GLY A 16 -44.36 -40.89 -41.08
CA GLY A 16 -43.10 -40.25 -40.74
C GLY A 16 -42.39 -41.03 -39.65
N ASP A 17 -41.22 -41.56 -39.97
CA ASP A 17 -40.26 -42.05 -38.99
C ASP A 17 -39.88 -40.88 -38.07
N MET A 18 -40.53 -40.78 -36.90
CA MET A 18 -40.01 -40.00 -35.79
C MET A 18 -38.79 -40.74 -35.23
N GLN A 19 -37.63 -40.57 -35.88
CA GLN A 19 -36.35 -40.87 -35.28
C GLN A 19 -36.19 -40.00 -34.04
N HIS A 20 -36.50 -40.57 -32.86
CA HIS A 20 -36.04 -40.05 -31.59
C HIS A 20 -34.51 -40.07 -31.61
N ASN A 21 -33.90 -38.94 -31.98
CA ASN A 21 -32.48 -38.69 -31.85
C ASN A 21 -32.09 -38.67 -30.37
N ALA A 22 -31.98 -39.86 -29.75
CA ALA A 22 -31.37 -39.99 -28.45
C ALA A 22 -29.93 -39.47 -28.56
N PRO A 23 -29.51 -38.48 -27.75
CA PRO A 23 -28.17 -37.93 -27.87
C PRO A 23 -27.15 -39.06 -27.70
N PRO A 24 -26.11 -39.14 -28.56
CA PRO A 24 -25.22 -40.30 -28.59
C PRO A 24 -24.57 -40.47 -27.21
N ARG A 25 -24.82 -41.62 -26.54
CA ARG A 25 -24.34 -41.95 -25.18
C ARG A 25 -22.84 -41.67 -24.96
N ARG A 26 -22.03 -41.71 -26.02
CA ARG A 26 -20.59 -41.35 -26.02
C ARG A 26 -20.33 -39.85 -25.80
N ARG A 27 -21.17 -38.95 -26.31
CA ARG A 27 -21.05 -37.49 -26.14
C ARG A 27 -21.37 -37.08 -24.70
N VAL A 28 -22.41 -37.67 -24.11
CA VAL A 28 -22.78 -37.47 -22.69
C VAL A 28 -21.68 -37.99 -21.75
N ARG A 29 -21.10 -39.16 -22.05
CA ARG A 29 -19.97 -39.71 -21.27
C ARG A 29 -18.72 -38.82 -21.37
N ARG A 30 -18.38 -38.30 -22.56
CA ARG A 30 -17.26 -37.36 -22.73
C ARG A 30 -17.50 -36.04 -22.00
N LEU A 31 -18.71 -35.47 -22.08
CA LEU A 31 -19.07 -34.26 -21.33
C LEU A 31 -19.00 -34.48 -19.81
N ARG A 32 -19.42 -35.65 -19.31
CA ARG A 32 -19.27 -36.01 -17.88
C ARG A 32 -17.82 -36.13 -17.45
N ILE A 33 -16.96 -36.73 -18.27
CA ILE A 33 -15.53 -36.83 -17.99
C ILE A 33 -14.88 -35.44 -18.01
N VAL A 34 -15.20 -34.61 -19.01
CA VAL A 34 -14.71 -33.22 -19.07
C VAL A 34 -15.20 -32.43 -17.86
N ALA A 35 -16.47 -32.54 -17.48
CA ALA A 35 -17.02 -31.87 -16.31
C ALA A 35 -16.35 -32.36 -15.00
N LEU A 36 -16.07 -33.66 -14.88
CA LEU A 36 -15.34 -34.21 -13.73
C LEU A 36 -13.89 -33.72 -13.68
N VAL A 37 -13.19 -33.69 -14.81
CA VAL A 37 -11.82 -33.17 -14.90
C VAL A 37 -11.79 -31.68 -14.56
N VAL A 38 -12.73 -30.89 -15.11
CA VAL A 38 -12.86 -29.46 -14.78
C VAL A 38 -13.19 -29.28 -13.29
N ALA A 39 -14.13 -30.05 -12.75
CA ALA A 39 -14.44 -30.00 -11.32
C ALA A 39 -13.22 -30.33 -10.46
N LEU A 40 -12.45 -31.36 -10.82
CA LEU A 40 -11.23 -31.76 -10.12
C LEU A 40 -10.16 -30.66 -10.18
N LEU A 41 -9.99 -30.03 -11.35
CA LEU A 41 -9.07 -28.92 -11.56
C LEU A 41 -9.47 -27.67 -10.77
N LEU A 42 -10.75 -27.49 -10.45
CA LEU A 42 -11.28 -26.38 -9.66
C LEU A 42 -11.22 -26.63 -8.14
N ILE A 43 -10.99 -27.86 -7.68
CA ILE A 43 -10.90 -28.17 -6.23
C ILE A 43 -9.74 -27.41 -5.58
N ALA A 44 -8.54 -27.49 -6.16
CA ALA A 44 -7.36 -26.83 -5.57
C ALA A 44 -7.48 -25.29 -5.55
N PRO A 45 -7.90 -24.62 -6.65
CA PRO A 45 -8.24 -23.19 -6.63
C PRO A 45 -9.35 -22.86 -5.63
N GLY A 46 -10.39 -23.69 -5.52
CA GLY A 46 -11.49 -23.49 -4.57
C GLY A 46 -11.05 -23.55 -3.11
N ILE A 47 -10.19 -24.51 -2.77
CA ILE A 47 -9.58 -24.62 -1.43
C ILE A 47 -8.68 -23.41 -1.16
N SER A 48 -7.79 -23.05 -2.10
CA SER A 48 -6.90 -21.88 -1.99
C SER A 48 -7.68 -20.57 -1.80
N TYR A 49 -8.75 -20.38 -2.59
CA TYR A 49 -9.61 -19.21 -2.48
C TYR A 49 -10.35 -19.14 -1.15
N THR A 50 -10.87 -20.29 -0.68
CA THR A 50 -11.52 -20.38 0.63
C THR A 50 -10.53 -20.03 1.75
N GLN A 51 -9.31 -20.56 1.68
CA GLN A 51 -8.25 -20.24 2.64
C GLN A 51 -7.94 -18.73 2.63
N ALA A 52 -7.78 -18.11 1.46
CA ALA A 52 -7.57 -16.67 1.34
C ALA A 52 -8.73 -15.85 1.92
N LEU A 53 -9.98 -16.27 1.70
CA LEU A 53 -11.16 -15.62 2.25
C LEU A 53 -11.29 -15.78 3.76
N THR A 54 -10.82 -16.90 4.33
CA THR A 54 -10.87 -17.17 5.77
C THR A 54 -9.63 -16.71 6.53
N ALA A 55 -8.58 -16.26 5.83
CA ALA A 55 -7.34 -15.83 6.45
C ALA A 55 -7.60 -14.70 7.48
N PRO A 56 -7.04 -14.78 8.70
CA PRO A 56 -7.16 -13.70 9.67
C PRO A 56 -6.56 -12.41 9.10
N GLY A 57 -7.15 -11.26 9.41
CA GLY A 57 -6.69 -9.98 8.87
C GLY A 57 -7.80 -8.94 8.73
N TYR A 58 -7.41 -7.66 8.60
CA TYR A 58 -8.33 -6.54 8.44
C TYR A 58 -8.92 -6.40 7.01
N ALA A 59 -8.31 -7.06 6.01
CA ALA A 59 -8.75 -6.98 4.62
C ALA A 59 -10.21 -7.46 4.44
N SER A 60 -11.02 -6.72 3.69
CA SER A 60 -12.40 -7.11 3.36
C SER A 60 -12.45 -8.29 2.39
N TRP A 61 -13.62 -8.91 2.26
CA TRP A 61 -13.87 -9.97 1.29
C TRP A 61 -13.45 -9.59 -0.14
N SER A 62 -13.81 -8.39 -0.61
CA SER A 62 -13.39 -7.89 -1.93
C SER A 62 -11.86 -7.75 -2.08
N GLU A 63 -11.14 -7.29 -1.06
CA GLU A 63 -9.67 -7.17 -1.11
C GLU A 63 -9.01 -8.53 -1.11
N ARG A 64 -9.51 -9.48 -0.32
CA ARG A 64 -9.05 -10.87 -0.32
C ARG A 64 -9.28 -11.50 -1.69
N SER A 65 -10.40 -11.22 -2.33
CA SER A 65 -10.69 -11.71 -3.68
C SER A 65 -9.76 -11.13 -4.75
N VAL A 66 -9.58 -9.81 -4.76
CA VAL A 66 -8.65 -9.16 -5.71
C VAL A 66 -7.21 -9.62 -5.45
N GLY A 67 -6.81 -9.67 -4.18
CA GLY A 67 -5.50 -10.19 -3.77
C GLY A 67 -5.27 -11.62 -4.26
N TRP A 68 -6.23 -12.52 -4.05
CA TRP A 68 -6.15 -13.90 -4.54
C TRP A 68 -6.06 -13.96 -6.07
N VAL A 69 -6.88 -13.18 -6.79
CA VAL A 69 -6.81 -13.14 -8.27
C VAL A 69 -5.43 -12.67 -8.73
N ARG A 70 -4.87 -11.63 -8.11
CA ARG A 70 -3.52 -11.14 -8.42
C ARG A 70 -2.47 -12.22 -8.15
N ASP A 71 -2.53 -12.84 -6.97
CA ASP A 71 -1.57 -13.86 -6.51
C ASP A 71 -1.69 -15.19 -7.29
N ASN A 72 -2.77 -15.41 -8.05
CA ASN A 72 -3.02 -16.61 -8.85
C ASN A 72 -3.01 -16.34 -10.37
N GLY A 73 -2.21 -15.36 -10.82
CA GLY A 73 -1.91 -15.13 -12.24
C GLY A 73 -2.77 -14.05 -12.93
N GLY A 74 -3.65 -13.37 -12.20
CA GLY A 74 -4.46 -12.26 -12.70
C GLY A 74 -3.80 -10.89 -12.62
N ALA A 75 -2.60 -10.77 -12.02
CA ALA A 75 -1.95 -9.49 -11.76
C ALA A 75 -1.83 -8.59 -13.01
N GLY A 76 -1.39 -9.15 -14.15
CA GLY A 76 -1.20 -8.37 -15.38
C GLY A 76 -2.50 -7.81 -15.99
N MET A 77 -3.63 -8.53 -15.86
CA MET A 77 -4.92 -8.03 -16.33
C MET A 77 -5.46 -6.92 -15.42
N VAL A 78 -5.32 -7.10 -14.10
CA VAL A 78 -5.71 -6.10 -13.11
C VAL A 78 -4.87 -4.83 -13.31
N ASP A 79 -3.55 -4.96 -13.42
CA ASP A 79 -2.63 -3.84 -13.68
C ASP A 79 -2.99 -3.10 -14.98
N ALA A 80 -3.38 -3.81 -16.05
CA ALA A 80 -3.77 -3.17 -17.30
C ALA A 80 -5.07 -2.35 -17.18
N ILE A 81 -6.07 -2.87 -16.47
CA ILE A 81 -7.34 -2.17 -16.21
C ILE A 81 -7.12 -0.97 -15.28
N GLU A 82 -6.37 -1.16 -14.19
CA GLU A 82 -5.99 -0.10 -13.25
C GLU A 82 -5.21 1.00 -13.97
N ASN A 83 -4.21 0.65 -14.79
CA ASN A 83 -3.48 1.61 -15.61
C ASN A 83 -4.41 2.39 -16.54
N TRP A 84 -5.32 1.72 -17.26
CA TRP A 84 -6.26 2.40 -18.14
C TRP A 84 -7.19 3.34 -17.36
N TRP A 85 -7.73 2.89 -16.24
CA TRP A 85 -8.65 3.67 -15.41
C TRP A 85 -7.95 4.89 -14.79
N TYR A 86 -6.84 4.70 -14.07
CA TYR A 86 -6.17 5.77 -13.33
C TYR A 86 -5.47 6.79 -14.24
N THR A 87 -4.97 6.39 -15.42
CA THR A 87 -4.39 7.36 -16.37
C THR A 87 -5.46 8.18 -17.09
N ARG A 88 -6.68 7.65 -17.26
CA ARG A 88 -7.82 8.37 -17.87
C ARG A 88 -8.56 9.27 -16.88
N HIS A 89 -8.45 9.01 -15.59
CA HIS A 89 -9.04 9.84 -14.52
C HIS A 89 -7.96 10.69 -13.85
N ALA A 90 -7.25 11.49 -14.66
CA ALA A 90 -6.29 12.44 -14.14
C ALA A 90 -6.97 13.42 -13.16
N PRO A 91 -6.30 13.82 -12.07
CA PRO A 91 -6.87 14.75 -11.11
C PRO A 91 -7.09 16.12 -11.75
N SER A 92 -7.89 16.97 -11.10
CA SER A 92 -8.12 18.32 -11.63
C SER A 92 -6.99 19.27 -11.25
N ASN A 93 -6.83 20.35 -12.02
CA ASN A 93 -6.00 21.48 -11.61
C ASN A 93 -6.77 22.51 -10.75
N ALA A 94 -7.91 22.11 -10.17
CA ALA A 94 -8.69 22.97 -9.29
C ALA A 94 -8.11 22.94 -7.85
N THR A 95 -8.51 23.90 -7.03
CA THR A 95 -8.21 23.89 -5.60
C THR A 95 -8.70 22.59 -4.95
N PRO A 96 -7.91 21.96 -4.04
CA PRO A 96 -8.35 20.75 -3.34
C PRO A 96 -9.64 20.97 -2.57
N LEU A 97 -10.41 19.89 -2.42
CA LEU A 97 -11.59 19.90 -1.57
C LEU A 97 -11.16 20.04 -0.10
N THR A 98 -11.82 20.90 0.67
CA THR A 98 -11.51 21.08 2.10
C THR A 98 -11.60 19.78 2.88
N ALA A 99 -12.53 18.89 2.53
CA ALA A 99 -12.69 17.58 3.15
C ALA A 99 -11.50 16.62 2.92
N THR A 100 -10.60 16.91 1.97
CA THR A 100 -9.37 16.12 1.74
C THR A 100 -8.15 16.68 2.45
N LEU A 101 -8.23 17.91 2.98
CA LEU A 101 -7.14 18.53 3.73
C LEU A 101 -7.10 17.99 5.16
N PRO A 102 -5.91 17.85 5.78
CA PRO A 102 -5.82 17.53 7.19
C PRO A 102 -6.61 18.52 8.04
N GLY A 103 -7.22 18.03 9.12
CA GLY A 103 -7.83 18.88 10.12
C GLY A 103 -6.81 19.64 10.97
N PRO A 104 -7.26 20.42 11.97
CA PRO A 104 -6.37 21.12 12.88
C PRO A 104 -5.43 20.14 13.63
N PRO A 105 -4.32 20.64 14.20
CA PRO A 105 -3.36 19.83 14.95
C PRO A 105 -4.03 18.95 16.01
N ARG A 106 -3.54 17.72 16.18
CA ARG A 106 -4.17 16.75 17.09
C ARG A 106 -3.95 17.07 18.57
N VAL A 107 -2.89 17.81 18.88
CA VAL A 107 -2.70 18.38 20.21
C VAL A 107 -3.39 19.75 20.25
N GLN A 108 -4.52 19.80 20.97
CA GLN A 108 -5.12 21.09 21.34
C GLN A 108 -4.21 21.77 22.38
N GLN A 109 -3.28 22.59 21.90
CA GLN A 109 -2.54 23.61 22.64
C GLN A 109 -2.18 23.25 24.09
N GLY A 110 -1.17 22.39 24.25
CA GLY A 110 -0.18 22.61 25.30
C GLY A 110 1.00 23.31 24.63
N ASN A 111 1.30 24.56 24.98
CA ASN A 111 2.59 25.13 24.59
C ASN A 111 3.68 24.15 25.06
N PRO A 112 4.66 23.80 24.21
CA PRO A 112 5.76 22.96 24.64
C PRO A 112 6.34 23.56 25.92
N THR A 113 6.22 22.83 27.03
CA THR A 113 6.69 23.30 28.34
C THR A 113 8.22 23.31 28.38
N VAL A 114 8.84 22.57 27.46
CA VAL A 114 10.27 22.47 27.25
C VAL A 114 10.57 22.68 25.77
N ALA A 115 11.59 23.48 25.46
CA ALA A 115 12.04 23.69 24.10
C ALA A 115 12.49 22.35 23.47
N PRO A 116 12.13 22.07 22.21
CA PRO A 116 12.59 20.87 21.52
C PRO A 116 14.12 20.83 21.46
N ARG A 117 14.72 19.66 21.71
CA ARG A 117 16.17 19.46 21.54
C ARG A 117 16.58 19.51 20.06
N VAL A 118 15.66 19.18 19.17
CA VAL A 118 15.82 19.25 17.71
C VAL A 118 14.86 20.33 17.20
N PRO A 119 15.33 21.34 16.44
CA PRO A 119 14.45 22.32 15.81
C PRO A 119 13.38 21.63 14.97
N ALA A 120 12.19 22.22 14.91
CA ALA A 120 11.17 21.77 13.98
C ALA A 120 11.70 21.85 12.53
N PRO A 121 11.22 20.95 11.64
CA PRO A 121 11.60 21.00 10.23
C PRO A 121 11.20 22.34 9.59
N PRO A 122 11.95 22.82 8.59
CA PRO A 122 11.62 24.05 7.90
C PRO A 122 10.27 23.93 7.19
N SER A 123 9.56 25.06 7.07
CA SER A 123 8.31 25.11 6.32
C SER A 123 8.53 24.74 4.86
N ILE A 124 7.61 24.00 4.28
CA ILE A 124 7.62 23.63 2.87
C ILE A 124 7.01 24.79 2.07
N ALA A 125 7.61 25.13 0.94
CA ALA A 125 7.04 26.13 0.05
C ALA A 125 5.71 25.64 -0.55
N PRO A 126 4.66 26.48 -0.61
CA PRO A 126 3.43 26.14 -1.32
C PRO A 126 3.67 25.88 -2.80
N LEU A 127 2.71 25.21 -3.45
CA LEU A 127 2.80 24.92 -4.88
C LEU A 127 3.01 26.19 -5.71
N ALA A 128 4.08 26.21 -6.49
CA ALA A 128 4.44 27.35 -7.33
C ALA A 128 3.32 27.66 -8.34
N GLY A 129 2.93 28.94 -8.43
CA GLY A 129 1.88 29.39 -9.33
C GLY A 129 0.45 29.13 -8.86
N ALA A 130 0.24 28.50 -7.70
CA ALA A 130 -1.06 28.35 -7.07
C ALA A 130 -1.19 29.28 -5.85
N ALA A 131 -2.44 29.67 -5.52
CA ALA A 131 -2.70 30.36 -4.25
C ALA A 131 -2.37 29.41 -3.07
N PRO A 132 -1.60 29.85 -2.05
CA PRO A 132 -1.31 29.03 -0.87
C PRO A 132 -2.60 28.64 -0.14
N LEU A 133 -2.65 27.40 0.36
CA LEU A 133 -3.73 26.96 1.24
C LEU A 133 -3.38 27.26 2.70
N GLU A 134 -4.40 27.45 3.53
CA GLU A 134 -4.21 27.66 4.97
C GLU A 134 -3.51 26.45 5.60
N GLY A 135 -2.38 26.67 6.27
CA GLY A 135 -1.59 25.61 6.90
C GLY A 135 -0.71 24.79 5.95
N GLU A 136 -0.73 25.05 4.63
CA GLU A 136 0.10 24.34 3.66
C GLU A 136 1.59 24.52 3.96
N GLY A 137 2.31 23.40 4.05
CA GLY A 137 3.75 23.37 4.33
C GLY A 137 4.14 23.81 5.75
N LEU A 138 3.19 24.16 6.61
CA LEU A 138 3.44 24.50 8.02
C LEU A 138 3.37 23.24 8.88
N TRP A 139 4.43 22.98 9.64
CA TRP A 139 4.52 21.81 10.51
C TRP A 139 3.79 22.05 11.83
N SER A 140 2.86 21.15 12.14
CA SER A 140 2.08 21.14 13.37
C SER A 140 2.54 20.02 14.30
N VAL A 141 2.58 20.28 15.60
CA VAL A 141 2.88 19.25 16.60
C VAL A 141 1.66 18.36 16.79
N ASP A 142 1.82 17.07 16.53
CA ASP A 142 0.76 16.07 16.60
C ASP A 142 0.87 15.16 17.83
N VAL A 143 2.09 14.94 18.33
CA VAL A 143 2.33 14.15 19.55
C VAL A 143 3.40 14.80 20.40
N MET A 144 3.10 14.94 21.69
CA MET A 144 4.07 15.26 22.74
C MET A 144 4.58 13.97 23.38
N GLY A 145 5.89 13.87 23.57
CA GLY A 145 6.52 12.83 24.35
C GLY A 145 6.51 13.12 25.85
N ARG A 146 7.25 12.30 26.58
CA ARG A 146 7.47 12.50 28.02
C ARG A 146 8.13 13.86 28.25
N ALA A 147 7.73 14.54 29.33
CA ALA A 147 8.17 15.91 29.67
C ALA A 147 7.74 17.02 28.69
N GLY A 148 6.76 16.78 27.81
CA GLY A 148 6.17 17.83 26.96
C GLY A 148 7.04 18.26 25.78
N VAL A 149 7.98 17.40 25.36
CA VAL A 149 8.82 17.60 24.17
C VAL A 149 8.07 17.05 22.95
N PRO A 150 7.93 17.80 21.84
CA PRO A 150 7.34 17.27 20.62
C PRO A 150 8.11 16.07 20.05
N VAL A 151 7.40 15.03 19.63
CA VAL A 151 8.00 13.80 19.07
C VAL A 151 7.46 13.42 17.70
N LEU A 152 6.38 14.06 17.25
CA LEU A 152 5.79 13.83 15.94
C LEU A 152 5.15 15.11 15.45
N TYR A 153 5.48 15.46 14.21
CA TYR A 153 4.95 16.61 13.51
C TYR A 153 4.26 16.14 12.24
N SER A 154 3.24 16.88 11.80
CA SER A 154 2.62 16.66 10.50
C SER A 154 2.39 17.96 9.75
N THR A 155 2.30 17.84 8.43
CA THR A 155 1.93 18.91 7.52
C THR A 155 1.27 18.32 6.26
N PHE A 156 0.87 19.17 5.33
CA PHE A 156 0.48 18.78 3.98
C PHE A 156 1.03 19.74 2.94
N LEU A 157 1.15 19.26 1.72
CA LEU A 157 1.67 19.98 0.58
C LEU A 157 1.01 19.50 -0.72
N ARG A 158 1.16 20.29 -1.80
CA ARG A 158 0.72 19.92 -3.14
C ARG A 158 1.93 19.73 -4.05
N PRO A 159 2.27 18.49 -4.43
CA PRO A 159 3.51 18.20 -5.16
C PRO A 159 3.38 18.20 -6.68
N ASP A 160 2.16 18.32 -7.23
CA ASP A 160 1.90 18.23 -8.65
C ASP A 160 1.57 19.61 -9.25
N PRO A 161 2.48 20.22 -10.03
CA PRO A 161 2.23 21.54 -10.64
C PRO A 161 1.17 21.51 -11.75
N SER A 162 0.85 20.34 -12.29
CA SER A 162 -0.21 20.17 -13.29
C SER A 162 -1.58 19.89 -12.66
N HIS A 163 -1.60 19.46 -11.40
CA HIS A 163 -2.82 19.05 -10.71
C HIS A 163 -2.86 19.60 -9.27
N ALA A 164 -3.23 20.88 -9.13
CA ALA A 164 -3.34 21.54 -7.83
C ALA A 164 -4.31 20.86 -6.83
N SER A 165 -5.17 19.94 -7.29
CA SER A 165 -6.06 19.16 -6.41
C SER A 165 -5.36 18.01 -5.67
N VAL A 166 -4.14 17.65 -6.08
CA VAL A 166 -3.35 16.56 -5.49
C VAL A 166 -2.70 17.04 -4.20
N VAL A 167 -3.01 16.36 -3.09
CA VAL A 167 -2.52 16.68 -1.75
C VAL A 167 -1.77 15.48 -1.19
N ALA A 168 -0.56 15.73 -0.67
CA ALA A 168 0.21 14.79 0.12
C ALA A 168 0.26 15.27 1.57
N GLY A 169 0.05 14.36 2.52
CA GLY A 169 0.36 14.56 3.93
C GLY A 169 1.78 14.09 4.20
N ALA A 170 2.48 14.78 5.09
CA ALA A 170 3.81 14.39 5.55
C ALA A 170 3.85 14.32 7.08
N VAL A 171 4.60 13.36 7.60
CA VAL A 171 4.94 13.22 9.01
C VAL A 171 6.45 13.29 9.16
N TRP A 172 6.92 14.07 10.13
CA TRP A 172 8.33 14.18 10.50
C TRP A 172 8.51 13.81 11.97
N VAL A 173 9.47 12.94 12.23
CA VAL A 173 9.76 12.40 13.57
C VAL A 173 11.25 12.63 13.88
N PRO A 174 11.57 13.46 14.89
CA PRO A 174 12.96 13.72 15.23
C PRO A 174 13.72 12.44 15.60
N ALA A 175 14.98 12.36 15.17
CA ALA A 175 15.86 11.26 15.50
C ALA A 175 15.99 11.11 17.02
N GLY A 176 15.82 9.88 17.51
CA GLY A 176 15.92 9.57 18.94
C GLY A 176 14.67 9.89 19.78
N ALA A 177 13.66 10.57 19.23
CA ALA A 177 12.40 10.83 19.91
C ALA A 177 11.56 9.55 20.10
N THR A 178 11.69 8.62 19.16
CA THR A 178 10.93 7.36 19.11
C THR A 178 11.82 6.17 18.81
N ALA A 179 11.35 4.98 19.17
CA ALA A 179 11.89 3.72 18.70
C ALA A 179 10.94 3.13 17.64
N ALA A 180 11.50 2.79 16.48
CA ALA A 180 10.77 2.11 15.42
C ALA A 180 10.81 0.59 15.59
N HIS A 181 9.73 -0.05 15.19
CA HIS A 181 9.56 -1.49 15.25
C HIS A 181 8.96 -2.00 13.95
N LEU A 182 9.40 -3.17 13.51
CA LEU A 182 8.87 -3.88 12.36
C LEU A 182 8.16 -5.15 12.82
N VAL A 183 6.92 -5.33 12.38
CA VAL A 183 6.11 -6.52 12.69
C VAL A 183 5.88 -7.29 11.41
N ALA A 184 6.17 -8.59 11.42
CA ALA A 184 5.80 -9.48 10.33
C ALA A 184 4.28 -9.75 10.36
N GLY A 185 3.64 -9.74 9.20
CA GLY A 185 2.24 -10.08 9.05
C GLY A 185 1.98 -11.59 9.22
N THR A 186 0.70 -11.99 9.32
CA THR A 186 0.33 -13.41 9.40
C THR A 186 0.65 -14.19 8.12
N SER A 187 0.70 -13.49 6.99
CA SER A 187 0.90 -14.10 5.67
C SER A 187 2.19 -13.62 5.01
N GLN A 188 2.52 -12.33 5.13
CA GLN A 188 3.71 -11.75 4.52
C GLN A 188 4.51 -10.92 5.54
N PRO A 189 5.82 -11.15 5.69
CA PRO A 189 6.63 -12.21 5.05
C PRO A 189 6.27 -13.63 5.53
N HIS A 190 6.53 -14.63 4.68
CA HIS A 190 6.16 -16.02 4.98
C HIS A 190 7.00 -16.64 6.10
N GLY A 191 6.33 -17.35 6.99
CA GLY A 191 6.97 -18.19 8.00
C GLY A 191 7.50 -17.41 9.22
N TRP A 192 7.06 -16.17 9.46
CA TRP A 192 7.28 -15.52 10.75
C TRP A 192 6.18 -15.90 11.73
N GLY A 193 6.57 -16.34 12.92
CA GLY A 193 5.65 -16.50 14.05
C GLY A 193 5.35 -15.15 14.70
N GLY A 194 4.31 -15.11 15.54
CA GLY A 194 3.92 -13.93 16.29
C GLY A 194 2.45 -13.60 16.14
N ALA A 195 2.01 -12.54 16.81
CA ALA A 195 0.61 -12.13 16.81
C ALA A 195 0.22 -11.23 15.63
N ALA A 196 1.19 -10.80 14.80
CA ALA A 196 1.03 -9.92 13.65
C ALA A 196 0.22 -8.64 13.95
N ARG A 197 0.34 -8.14 15.18
CA ARG A 197 -0.34 -6.96 15.72
C ARG A 197 0.60 -6.25 16.68
N ILE A 198 0.27 -5.01 17.03
CA ILE A 198 1.03 -4.24 18.02
C ILE A 198 1.02 -5.02 19.36
N PRO A 199 2.19 -5.20 20.02
CA PRO A 199 2.24 -5.81 21.34
C PRO A 199 1.47 -4.97 22.38
N ALA A 200 0.73 -5.64 23.27
CA ALA A 200 -0.06 -4.95 24.29
C ALA A 200 0.78 -4.05 25.21
N ALA A 201 2.04 -4.42 25.45
CA ALA A 201 2.99 -3.64 26.25
C ALA A 201 3.34 -2.29 25.62
N ASP A 202 3.30 -2.19 24.29
CA ASP A 202 3.70 -0.99 23.55
C ASP A 202 2.54 -0.02 23.36
N MET A 203 1.30 -0.47 23.53
CA MET A 203 0.08 0.33 23.36
C MET A 203 0.08 1.61 24.21
N GLY A 204 0.70 1.61 25.38
CA GLY A 204 0.79 2.80 26.24
C GLY A 204 1.85 3.82 25.81
N SER A 205 2.63 3.52 24.78
CA SER A 205 3.75 4.35 24.30
C SER A 205 3.72 4.60 22.79
N ILE A 206 2.78 4.00 22.08
CA ILE A 206 2.66 4.11 20.62
C ILE A 206 2.35 5.54 20.17
N VAL A 207 3.03 6.03 19.15
CA VAL A 207 2.80 7.39 18.61
C VAL A 207 2.45 7.38 17.14
N ALA A 208 2.81 6.32 16.41
CA ALA A 208 2.42 6.16 15.01
C ALA A 208 2.38 4.69 14.61
N THR A 209 1.54 4.38 13.63
CA THR A 209 1.55 3.11 12.90
C THR A 209 1.42 3.38 11.42
N PHE A 210 2.12 2.63 10.58
CA PHE A 210 2.00 2.79 9.13
C PHE A 210 2.33 1.50 8.36
N ASN A 211 1.82 1.43 7.13
CA ASN A 211 2.06 0.29 6.25
C ASN A 211 3.54 0.10 5.93
N SER A 212 3.88 -1.13 5.57
CA SER A 212 5.19 -1.46 5.01
C SER A 212 5.17 -1.33 3.47
N GLY A 213 6.15 -1.92 2.80
CA GLY A 213 6.30 -1.83 1.35
C GLY A 213 5.59 -2.93 0.53
N TRP A 214 6.08 -3.17 -0.69
CA TRP A 214 5.49 -4.08 -1.68
C TRP A 214 5.44 -5.55 -1.23
N LYS A 215 4.52 -6.33 -1.82
CA LYS A 215 4.48 -7.77 -1.61
C LYS A 215 5.79 -8.42 -2.07
N PHE A 216 6.24 -9.46 -1.37
CA PHE A 216 7.45 -10.21 -1.75
C PHE A 216 7.36 -10.92 -3.10
N GLY A 217 6.15 -11.10 -3.66
CA GLY A 217 5.97 -11.61 -5.02
C GLY A 217 6.16 -10.54 -6.12
N ASP A 218 6.10 -9.26 -5.74
CA ASP A 218 6.16 -8.10 -6.65
C ASP A 218 7.48 -7.32 -6.52
N MET A 219 8.44 -7.87 -5.76
CA MET A 219 9.79 -7.30 -5.60
C MET A 219 10.82 -8.41 -5.42
N ASP A 220 12.08 -8.08 -5.71
CA ASP A 220 13.20 -9.01 -5.60
C ASP A 220 13.80 -9.09 -4.19
N GLY A 221 13.37 -8.25 -3.25
CA GLY A 221 14.05 -7.99 -1.98
C GLY A 221 13.72 -8.93 -0.82
N GLY A 222 14.52 -8.79 0.25
CA GLY A 222 14.45 -9.61 1.44
C GLY A 222 13.80 -8.94 2.65
N PHE A 223 13.67 -9.75 3.70
CA PHE A 223 13.20 -9.34 5.02
C PHE A 223 14.09 -9.97 6.08
N TYR A 224 14.56 -9.15 7.01
CA TYR A 224 15.31 -9.57 8.18
C TYR A 224 14.62 -9.08 9.44
N LEU A 225 14.37 -9.97 10.39
CA LEU A 225 13.79 -9.62 11.68
C LEU A 225 14.14 -10.69 12.71
N GLY A 226 14.65 -10.26 13.86
CA GLY A 226 14.95 -11.17 14.97
C GLY A 226 16.03 -12.20 14.64
N GLY A 227 17.07 -11.81 13.90
CA GLY A 227 18.18 -12.69 13.53
C GLY A 227 17.88 -13.65 12.36
N ARG A 228 16.66 -13.64 11.82
CA ARG A 228 16.26 -14.46 10.67
C ARG A 228 16.06 -13.60 9.43
N GLN A 229 16.52 -14.11 8.29
CA GLN A 229 16.37 -13.50 6.97
C GLN A 229 15.61 -14.43 6.01
N SER A 230 14.57 -13.94 5.33
CA SER A 230 13.82 -14.66 4.27
C SER A 230 12.75 -13.79 3.59
N PRO A 231 12.78 -13.57 2.26
CA PRO A 231 13.86 -13.90 1.33
C PRO A 231 15.18 -13.22 1.69
N ALA A 232 16.25 -13.59 1.00
CA ALA A 232 17.55 -12.99 1.25
C ALA A 232 17.59 -11.49 0.92
N LEU A 233 18.32 -10.70 1.71
CA LEU A 233 18.60 -9.31 1.39
C LEU A 233 19.49 -9.24 0.14
N ARG A 234 19.22 -8.28 -0.74
CA ARG A 234 19.90 -8.12 -2.03
C ARG A 234 20.44 -6.72 -2.18
N ASP A 235 21.65 -6.62 -2.73
CA ASP A 235 22.29 -5.36 -3.04
C ASP A 235 21.48 -4.59 -4.09
N GLY A 236 21.57 -3.25 -4.04
CA GLY A 236 20.90 -2.36 -4.99
C GLY A 236 19.47 -1.98 -4.62
N LEU A 237 18.84 -2.68 -3.68
CA LEU A 237 17.46 -2.40 -3.27
C LEU A 237 17.41 -1.39 -2.13
N ALA A 238 16.40 -0.51 -2.16
CA ALA A 238 16.15 0.39 -1.04
C ALA A 238 15.72 -0.42 0.18
N SER A 239 16.26 -0.05 1.34
CA SER A 239 15.99 -0.78 2.58
C SER A 239 15.72 0.15 3.73
N VAL A 240 14.68 -0.19 4.50
CA VAL A 240 14.46 0.33 5.85
C VAL A 240 15.27 -0.53 6.81
N VAL A 241 16.23 0.08 7.50
CA VAL A 241 17.06 -0.59 8.52
C VAL A 241 16.70 -0.02 9.88
N ILE A 242 16.41 -0.90 10.84
CA ILE A 242 16.17 -0.54 12.23
C ILE A 242 17.31 -1.12 13.06
N ASP A 243 17.96 -0.26 13.85
CA ASP A 243 19.01 -0.66 14.78
C ASP A 243 18.45 -1.09 16.15
N ALA A 244 19.30 -1.62 17.02
CA ALA A 244 18.93 -2.07 18.36
C ALA A 244 18.42 -0.94 19.29
N ARG A 245 18.60 0.33 18.90
CA ARG A 245 18.05 1.50 19.60
C ARG A 245 16.73 1.97 18.99
N GLY A 246 16.22 1.28 17.97
CA GLY A 246 15.02 1.64 17.22
C GLY A 246 15.22 2.82 16.28
N HIS A 247 16.45 3.19 15.93
CA HIS A 247 16.72 4.24 14.93
C HIS A 247 16.54 3.67 13.52
N VAL A 248 15.88 4.45 12.67
CA VAL A 248 15.64 4.10 11.26
C VAL A 248 16.68 4.76 10.38
N THR A 249 17.26 3.99 9.47
CA THR A 249 18.04 4.51 8.34
C THR A 249 17.44 3.99 7.04
N ILE A 250 17.36 4.85 6.02
CA ILE A 250 16.92 4.52 4.67
C ILE A 250 18.10 4.66 3.72
N GLY A 251 18.30 3.69 2.84
CA GLY A 251 19.35 3.75 1.83
C GLY A 251 19.33 2.56 0.89
N GLN A 252 20.26 2.55 -0.05
CA GLN A 252 20.49 1.41 -0.93
C GLN A 252 21.36 0.36 -0.23
N TRP A 253 20.88 -0.88 -0.16
CA TRP A 253 21.63 -1.99 0.40
C TRP A 253 22.90 -2.29 -0.41
N GLY A 254 24.00 -2.55 0.29
CA GLY A 254 25.31 -2.80 -0.30
C GLY A 254 26.08 -1.54 -0.73
N ARG A 255 25.43 -0.36 -0.74
CA ARG A 255 26.07 0.92 -1.08
C ARG A 255 26.05 1.90 0.09
N ASP A 256 24.87 2.21 0.61
CA ASP A 256 24.69 3.20 1.69
C ASP A 256 24.64 2.51 3.06
N ILE A 257 24.07 1.30 3.07
CA ILE A 257 23.78 0.52 4.26
C ILE A 257 24.14 -0.95 4.00
N SER A 258 24.64 -1.61 5.03
CA SER A 258 24.99 -3.03 5.01
C SER A 258 24.67 -3.66 6.36
N MET A 259 24.70 -4.98 6.43
CA MET A 259 24.44 -5.69 7.68
C MET A 259 25.51 -5.35 8.72
N THR A 260 25.08 -4.97 9.91
CA THR A 260 25.95 -4.79 11.08
C THR A 260 25.38 -5.55 12.27
N ARG A 261 26.18 -5.69 13.34
CA ARG A 261 25.75 -6.32 14.59
C ARG A 261 24.61 -5.60 15.31
N ASP A 262 24.41 -4.31 15.02
CA ASP A 262 23.39 -3.49 15.67
C ASP A 262 22.05 -3.53 14.91
N VAL A 263 22.02 -4.10 13.70
CA VAL A 263 20.79 -4.23 12.90
C VAL A 263 19.88 -5.29 13.49
N VAL A 264 18.64 -4.90 13.84
CA VAL A 264 17.62 -5.82 14.38
C VAL A 264 16.48 -6.10 13.41
N ALA A 265 16.26 -5.20 12.45
CA ALA A 265 15.31 -5.42 11.37
C ALA A 265 15.77 -4.76 10.06
N VAL A 266 15.51 -5.42 8.93
CA VAL A 266 15.65 -4.87 7.58
C VAL A 266 14.43 -5.22 6.77
N ARG A 267 13.84 -4.23 6.13
CA ARG A 267 12.74 -4.41 5.18
C ARG A 267 13.15 -3.80 3.85
N GLN A 268 13.48 -4.64 2.89
CA GLN A 268 13.79 -4.14 1.54
C GLN A 268 12.53 -3.87 0.77
N ASN A 269 12.61 -2.99 -0.22
CA ASN A 269 11.56 -2.78 -1.19
C ASN A 269 12.16 -2.75 -2.59
N LEU A 270 11.53 -2.01 -3.50
CA LEU A 270 12.06 -1.63 -4.80
C LEU A 270 13.28 -0.70 -4.67
N HIS A 271 13.70 -0.08 -5.76
CA HIS A 271 14.82 0.86 -5.74
C HIS A 271 14.45 2.21 -5.09
N LEU A 272 15.46 2.98 -4.69
CA LEU A 272 15.26 4.32 -4.16
C LEU A 272 14.51 5.19 -5.18
N ILE A 273 13.68 6.10 -4.67
CA ILE A 273 12.94 7.10 -5.47
C ILE A 273 13.37 8.52 -5.14
N VAL A 274 14.03 8.72 -3.99
CA VAL A 274 14.74 9.95 -3.66
C VAL A 274 16.16 9.58 -3.28
N GLU A 275 17.11 10.22 -3.93
CA GLU A 275 18.53 10.05 -3.69
C GLU A 275 19.21 11.40 -3.63
N GLY A 276 20.05 11.61 -2.62
CA GLY A 276 20.72 12.89 -2.44
C GLY A 276 19.74 14.05 -2.34
N GLY A 277 18.54 13.80 -1.80
CA GLY A 277 17.44 14.75 -1.65
C GLY A 277 16.88 15.29 -2.95
N THR A 278 16.96 14.50 -4.01
CA THR A 278 16.32 14.79 -5.29
C THR A 278 15.58 13.54 -5.77
N PRO A 279 14.43 13.69 -6.46
CA PRO A 279 13.80 12.57 -7.14
C PRO A 279 14.79 11.90 -8.10
N VAL A 280 14.83 10.57 -8.08
CA VAL A 280 15.69 9.80 -9.00
C VAL A 280 15.24 10.05 -10.44
N HIS A 281 16.19 10.11 -11.38
CA HIS A 281 15.87 10.34 -12.79
C HIS A 281 15.13 9.14 -13.40
N GLY A 282 14.10 9.43 -14.22
CA GLY A 282 13.37 8.42 -15.00
C GLY A 282 12.25 7.71 -14.25
N LEU A 283 11.79 8.23 -13.10
CA LEU A 283 10.64 7.71 -12.36
C LEU A 283 9.32 7.80 -13.14
N ASP A 284 9.20 8.73 -14.08
CA ASP A 284 8.07 8.88 -15.00
C ASP A 284 8.08 7.79 -16.10
N VAL A 285 9.25 7.37 -16.54
CA VAL A 285 9.41 6.35 -17.59
C VAL A 285 9.44 4.92 -17.01
N ASN A 286 10.13 4.71 -15.89
CA ASN A 286 10.45 3.39 -15.32
C ASN A 286 11.08 2.45 -16.37
N GLY A 287 12.05 2.95 -17.15
CA GLY A 287 12.61 2.22 -18.30
C GLY A 287 13.32 0.91 -17.94
N GLY A 288 13.81 0.78 -16.71
CA GLY A 288 14.42 -0.44 -16.18
C GLY A 288 13.43 -1.41 -15.51
N GLY A 289 12.16 -1.02 -15.34
CA GLY A 289 11.18 -1.85 -14.63
C GLY A 289 11.48 -2.07 -13.15
N VAL A 290 12.23 -1.16 -12.53
CA VAL A 290 12.75 -1.30 -11.16
C VAL A 290 11.82 -0.74 -10.09
N TRP A 291 10.74 -0.06 -10.49
CA TRP A 291 9.71 0.50 -9.61
C TRP A 291 8.32 -0.12 -9.86
N GLY A 292 8.28 -1.45 -9.95
CA GLY A 292 7.05 -2.23 -10.14
C GLY A 292 6.65 -2.38 -11.61
N SER A 293 5.42 -2.87 -11.85
CA SER A 293 4.95 -3.18 -13.20
C SER A 293 5.01 -1.97 -14.14
N PRO A 294 5.29 -2.18 -15.44
CA PRO A 294 5.30 -1.11 -16.43
C PRO A 294 4.01 -0.28 -16.40
N ARG A 295 4.16 1.05 -16.48
CA ARG A 295 3.09 2.07 -16.41
C ARG A 295 2.47 2.30 -15.04
N ASN A 296 2.68 1.42 -14.06
CA ASN A 296 2.16 1.65 -12.71
C ASN A 296 2.67 2.97 -12.13
N GLN A 297 3.88 3.43 -12.49
CA GLN A 297 4.44 4.70 -12.05
C GLN A 297 3.59 5.93 -12.46
N LEU A 298 2.81 5.81 -13.53
CA LEU A 298 1.97 6.89 -14.08
C LEU A 298 0.57 6.93 -13.47
N GLN A 299 0.18 5.91 -12.73
CA GLN A 299 -1.16 5.87 -12.12
C GLN A 299 -1.28 6.92 -11.02
N TYR A 300 -2.32 7.73 -11.11
CA TYR A 300 -2.80 8.57 -10.02
C TYR A 300 -3.53 7.68 -9.01
N THR A 301 -2.82 7.23 -7.98
CA THR A 301 -3.34 6.32 -6.97
C THR A 301 -2.86 6.71 -5.59
N TRP A 302 -3.34 6.00 -4.57
CA TRP A 302 -2.78 6.09 -3.24
C TRP A 302 -1.33 5.60 -3.26
N ARG A 303 -0.41 6.46 -2.85
CA ARG A 303 1.00 6.08 -2.65
C ARG A 303 1.48 6.53 -1.29
N SER A 304 2.49 5.83 -0.80
CA SER A 304 3.22 6.17 0.40
C SER A 304 4.72 6.01 0.18
N GLY A 305 5.51 6.77 0.92
CA GLY A 305 6.96 6.72 0.88
C GLY A 305 7.56 6.99 2.25
N LEU A 306 8.73 6.42 2.49
CA LEU A 306 9.49 6.57 3.73
C LEU A 306 10.91 7.00 3.39
N GLY A 307 11.44 7.93 4.18
CA GLY A 307 12.77 8.47 3.98
C GLY A 307 13.37 8.99 5.28
N THR A 308 14.66 9.32 5.21
CA THR A 308 15.35 10.07 6.27
C THR A 308 15.92 11.36 5.72
N ASP A 309 15.85 12.43 6.51
CA ASP A 309 16.50 13.70 6.18
C ASP A 309 18.02 13.69 6.51
N ALA A 310 18.70 14.81 6.31
CA ALA A 310 20.15 14.92 6.51
C ALA A 310 20.59 14.77 7.98
N ALA A 311 19.67 14.98 8.93
CA ALA A 311 19.91 14.81 10.36
C ALA A 311 19.46 13.44 10.86
N GLY A 312 18.99 12.55 9.97
CA GLY A 312 18.53 11.20 10.31
C GLY A 312 17.15 11.18 10.95
N ASN A 313 16.36 12.26 10.82
CA ASN A 313 14.96 12.27 11.23
C ASN A 313 14.14 11.47 10.22
N LEU A 314 13.12 10.77 10.70
CA LEU A 314 12.25 9.95 9.86
C LEU A 314 11.18 10.83 9.21
N VAL A 315 10.94 10.63 7.92
CA VAL A 315 9.89 11.32 7.16
C VAL A 315 9.04 10.30 6.43
N TYR A 316 7.73 10.34 6.66
CA TYR A 316 6.75 9.57 5.92
C TYR A 316 5.89 10.52 5.09
N VAL A 317 5.62 10.19 3.84
CA VAL A 317 4.76 10.97 2.94
C VAL A 317 3.72 10.06 2.31
N ALA A 318 2.47 10.49 2.26
CA ALA A 318 1.42 9.76 1.55
C ALA A 318 0.32 10.68 1.04
N GLY A 319 -0.35 10.25 -0.03
CA GLY A 319 -1.47 10.98 -0.60
C GLY A 319 -2.24 10.11 -1.58
N ASN A 320 -3.48 10.52 -1.85
CA ASN A 320 -4.21 9.97 -2.99
C ASN A 320 -3.78 10.69 -4.27
N ASN A 321 -4.02 10.06 -5.41
CA ASN A 321 -3.74 10.64 -6.72
C ASN A 321 -2.28 11.10 -6.87
N LEU A 322 -1.34 10.33 -6.34
CA LEU A 322 0.08 10.54 -6.58
C LEU A 322 0.55 9.62 -7.70
N THR A 323 1.38 10.14 -8.59
CA THR A 323 2.26 9.33 -9.44
C THR A 323 3.54 9.02 -8.65
N LEU A 324 4.38 8.13 -9.18
CA LEU A 324 5.67 7.85 -8.55
C LEU A 324 6.54 9.13 -8.49
N GLN A 325 6.52 9.91 -9.57
CA GLN A 325 7.23 11.18 -9.65
C GLN A 325 6.70 12.20 -8.63
N SER A 326 5.37 12.38 -8.52
CA SER A 326 4.83 13.36 -7.58
C SER A 326 4.98 12.93 -6.12
N LEU A 327 5.00 11.62 -5.82
CA LEU A 327 5.43 11.14 -4.51
C LEU A 327 6.89 11.51 -4.21
N ALA A 328 7.81 11.23 -5.14
CA ALA A 328 9.23 11.52 -4.94
C ALA A 328 9.49 13.03 -4.79
N THR A 329 8.79 13.87 -5.57
CA THR A 329 8.80 15.33 -5.41
C THR A 329 8.32 15.72 -4.01
N ALA A 330 7.18 15.19 -3.55
CA ALA A 330 6.66 15.49 -2.22
C ALA A 330 7.63 15.10 -1.09
N MET A 331 8.31 13.96 -1.23
CA MET A 331 9.34 13.51 -0.30
C MET A 331 10.55 14.45 -0.29
N SER A 332 11.01 14.86 -1.47
CA SER A 332 12.10 15.82 -1.63
C SER A 332 11.77 17.17 -0.98
N ASP A 333 10.56 17.69 -1.23
CA ASP A 333 10.06 18.95 -0.66
C ASP A 333 9.92 18.88 0.87
N ALA A 334 9.56 17.70 1.40
CA ALA A 334 9.54 17.42 2.84
C ALA A 334 10.94 17.19 3.45
N GLY A 335 12.01 17.32 2.67
CA GLY A 335 13.40 17.27 3.14
C GLY A 335 14.02 15.86 3.16
N VAL A 336 13.38 14.85 2.59
CA VAL A 336 13.95 13.50 2.48
C VAL A 336 15.26 13.55 1.70
N ARG A 337 16.31 12.88 2.21
CA ARG A 337 17.60 12.72 1.52
C ARG A 337 17.73 11.39 0.81
N GLN A 338 17.32 10.32 1.48
CA GLN A 338 17.25 8.98 0.93
C GLN A 338 15.84 8.46 1.18
N GLY A 339 15.16 8.02 0.13
CA GLY A 339 13.74 7.72 0.19
C GLY A 339 13.33 6.58 -0.74
N MET A 340 12.34 5.83 -0.29
CA MET A 340 11.77 4.68 -0.99
C MET A 340 10.25 4.76 -1.00
N GLU A 341 9.63 4.30 -2.09
CA GLU A 341 8.20 4.04 -2.11
C GLU A 341 7.88 2.89 -1.14
N LEU A 342 6.69 2.90 -0.54
CA LEU A 342 6.12 1.81 0.23
C LEU A 342 4.97 1.15 -0.55
N ASP A 343 4.07 0.41 0.10
CA ASP A 343 2.93 -0.20 -0.61
C ASP A 343 2.01 0.90 -1.18
N ILE A 344 1.29 0.56 -2.25
CA ILE A 344 0.42 1.45 -3.01
C ILE A 344 -1.02 0.92 -3.01
N HIS A 345 -1.93 1.72 -3.55
CA HIS A 345 -3.37 1.50 -3.61
C HIS A 345 -4.12 1.73 -2.29
N SER A 346 -5.42 1.99 -2.47
CA SER A 346 -6.37 2.22 -1.38
C SER A 346 -6.35 1.05 -0.40
N ARG A 347 -6.49 1.36 0.89
CA ARG A 347 -6.47 0.45 2.04
C ARG A 347 -5.11 -0.18 2.37
N MET A 348 -4.15 -0.23 1.45
CA MET A 348 -2.77 -0.57 1.77
C MET A 348 -2.06 0.62 2.40
N VAL A 349 -2.14 1.79 1.76
CA VAL A 349 -1.58 3.03 2.28
C VAL A 349 -2.30 3.45 3.58
N ASN A 350 -1.54 3.57 4.65
CA ASN A 350 -2.04 3.93 5.96
C ASN A 350 -0.93 4.56 6.80
N LEU A 351 -1.21 5.72 7.39
CA LEU A 351 -0.51 6.19 8.58
C LEU A 351 -1.55 6.68 9.59
N ALA A 352 -1.51 6.13 10.79
CA ALA A 352 -2.27 6.61 11.93
C ALA A 352 -1.35 7.21 12.98
N VAL A 353 -1.70 8.40 13.45
CA VAL A 353 -1.07 9.06 14.59
C VAL A 353 -1.82 8.67 15.84
N TRP A 354 -1.08 8.32 16.89
CA TRP A 354 -1.60 7.92 18.18
C TRP A 354 -1.29 8.98 19.24
N THR A 355 -2.35 9.48 19.88
CA THR A 355 -2.27 10.44 20.99
C THR A 355 -2.69 9.81 22.30
N HIS A 356 -2.09 10.27 23.40
CA HIS A 356 -2.35 9.79 24.76
C HIS A 356 -2.93 10.93 25.60
N PRO A 357 -4.24 11.20 25.53
CA PRO A 357 -4.87 12.22 26.36
C PRO A 357 -4.74 11.85 27.85
N SER A 358 -4.46 12.84 28.70
CA SER A 358 -4.31 12.65 30.15
C SER A 358 -5.53 11.94 30.75
N GLY A 359 -5.31 10.77 31.37
CA GLY A 359 -6.37 9.98 32.01
C GLY A 359 -7.29 9.21 31.04
N GLY A 360 -6.99 9.21 29.73
CA GLY A 360 -7.74 8.49 28.70
C GLY A 360 -6.97 7.34 28.06
N HIS A 361 -7.67 6.56 27.24
CA HIS A 361 -7.05 5.56 26.38
C HIS A 361 -6.38 6.21 25.17
N ALA A 362 -5.37 5.54 24.60
CA ALA A 362 -4.72 5.98 23.38
C ALA A 362 -5.76 6.11 22.24
N THR A 363 -5.75 7.23 21.55
CA THR A 363 -6.65 7.50 20.42
C THR A 363 -5.86 7.57 19.12
N ALA A 364 -6.32 6.83 18.11
CA ALA A 364 -5.68 6.75 16.80
C ALA A 364 -6.48 7.55 15.76
N SER A 365 -5.78 8.22 14.85
CA SER A 365 -6.43 8.96 13.78
C SER A 365 -5.54 9.08 12.55
N ASN A 366 -6.13 8.94 11.35
CA ASN A 366 -5.39 8.88 10.09
C ASN A 366 -4.76 10.23 9.74
N LEU A 367 -3.57 10.19 9.13
CA LEU A 367 -2.84 11.37 8.64
C LEU A 367 -3.70 12.24 7.72
N LEU A 368 -4.32 11.63 6.70
CA LEU A 368 -5.27 12.28 5.82
C LEU A 368 -6.70 11.77 6.10
N PRO A 369 -7.72 12.65 6.06
CA PRO A 369 -9.09 12.27 6.40
C PRO A 369 -9.71 11.25 5.44
N ASN A 370 -9.22 11.19 4.20
CA ASN A 370 -9.70 10.29 3.15
C ASN A 370 -8.93 8.97 3.07
N MET A 371 -7.97 8.70 3.97
CA MET A 371 -7.34 7.37 4.07
C MET A 371 -8.40 6.33 4.45
N SER A 372 -8.53 5.29 3.63
CA SER A 372 -9.59 4.28 3.74
C SER A 372 -9.30 3.19 4.78
N ALA A 373 -8.03 2.96 5.11
CA ALA A 373 -7.65 2.02 6.17
C ALA A 373 -8.05 2.58 7.55
N SER A 374 -8.50 1.70 8.45
CA SER A 374 -8.80 2.13 9.83
C SER A 374 -7.54 2.59 10.55
N PRO A 375 -7.60 3.68 11.34
CA PRO A 375 -6.47 4.12 12.14
C PRO A 375 -6.05 3.10 13.21
N THR A 376 -6.91 2.15 13.56
CA THR A 376 -6.62 1.08 14.52
C THR A 376 -6.33 -0.26 13.85
N ARG A 377 -6.04 -0.27 12.54
CA ARG A 377 -5.83 -1.49 11.71
C ARG A 377 -4.93 -2.53 12.40
N TYR A 378 -3.81 -2.08 12.96
CA TYR A 378 -2.77 -2.95 13.52
C TYR A 378 -2.93 -3.30 15.00
N VAL A 379 -4.04 -2.88 15.64
CA VAL A 379 -4.44 -3.41 16.96
C VAL A 379 -4.88 -4.87 16.83
N ALA A 380 -5.48 -5.21 15.69
CA ALA A 380 -5.75 -6.58 15.28
C ALA A 380 -4.59 -7.14 14.44
N ALA A 381 -4.57 -8.47 14.27
CA ALA A 381 -3.60 -9.11 13.41
C ALA A 381 -3.79 -8.67 11.95
N ASP A 382 -2.71 -8.35 11.24
CA ASP A 382 -2.72 -8.01 9.82
C ASP A 382 -1.99 -9.07 8.98
N GLN A 383 -2.41 -9.22 7.71
CA GLN A 383 -1.79 -10.17 6.78
C GLN A 383 -0.43 -9.68 6.29
N ARG A 384 -0.24 -8.36 6.26
CA ARG A 384 0.97 -7.70 5.77
C ARG A 384 1.82 -7.23 6.95
N ASP A 385 3.12 -7.12 6.69
CA ASP A 385 4.05 -6.47 7.59
C ASP A 385 3.74 -4.97 7.70
N PHE A 386 4.09 -4.40 8.84
CA PHE A 386 3.86 -2.99 9.13
C PHE A 386 4.88 -2.46 10.14
N PHE A 387 4.97 -1.14 10.22
CA PHE A 387 5.79 -0.45 11.17
C PHE A 387 4.95 0.22 12.24
N TYR A 388 5.50 0.33 13.45
CA TYR A 388 4.97 1.21 14.48
C TYR A 388 6.11 1.91 15.22
N LEU A 389 5.80 3.08 15.79
CA LEU A 389 6.73 3.89 16.56
C LEU A 389 6.24 4.00 18.00
N THR A 390 7.15 3.85 18.95
CA THR A 390 6.90 4.07 20.38
C THR A 390 7.75 5.22 20.91
N LEU A 391 7.28 5.89 21.95
CA LEU A 391 8.13 6.76 22.78
C LEU A 391 9.31 5.96 23.35
N LYS A 392 10.47 6.60 23.46
CA LYS A 392 11.62 6.05 24.20
C LYS A 392 11.50 6.26 25.71
#